data_AF-A0A0B6YG26-F1
#
_entry.id   AF-A0A0B6YG26-F1
#
_cell.length_a   1.000
_cell.length_b   1.000
_cell.length_c   1.000
_cell.angle_alpha   90.00
_cell.angle_beta   90.00
_cell.angle_gamma   90.00
#
_symmetry.space_group_name_H-M   'P 1'
#
loop_
_entity.id
_entity.type
_entity.pdbx_description
1 polymer ?
#
loop_
_entity_poly.entity_id
_entity_poly.type
_entity_poly.pdbx_seq_one_letter_code
_entity_poly.pdbx_strand_id
1 'polypeptide(L)'
;SLDMNFNDPKYPQQWHLNNWLTKDMDINVTGVWKQNYTGRGVTVAVVDDGLEWTNPDIKANYNYKGSWDMNDNDPDPSPSANKPSNHHGTRCAGEIAAVANNHVCGVGVAYEAKVSGLRVLDGVMTDSMEADAFNMKMDINDIYSCSWGPEDDGKTVDGPHLMAAKALKHGVDFGRHGYGSIFVLASGNGGEN
;
A
#
# COMPACT_ATOMS: atom_id res chain seq x y z
N SER A 1 -32.05 1.27 -3.88
CA SER A 1 -30.59 1.11 -3.89
C SER A 1 -29.98 2.48 -3.93
N LEU A 2 -29.17 2.88 -2.94
CA LEU A 2 -28.29 4.05 -3.13
C LEU A 2 -27.10 3.52 -3.91
N ASP A 3 -27.15 3.68 -5.23
CA ASP A 3 -26.02 3.36 -6.09
C ASP A 3 -24.93 4.38 -5.79
N MET A 4 -23.77 3.90 -5.36
CA MET A 4 -22.59 4.72 -5.11
C MET A 4 -22.07 5.23 -6.45
N ASN A 5 -22.44 6.46 -6.80
CA ASN A 5 -22.04 7.10 -8.05
C ASN A 5 -20.83 7.98 -7.81
N PHE A 6 -19.65 7.39 -8.03
CA PHE A 6 -18.40 8.12 -8.12
C PHE A 6 -18.28 8.78 -9.49
N ASN A 7 -17.74 10.02 -9.53
CA ASN A 7 -17.54 10.74 -10.79
C ASN A 7 -16.23 10.36 -11.51
N ASP A 8 -15.51 9.36 -10.97
CA ASP A 8 -14.22 8.89 -11.42
C ASP A 8 -14.38 7.97 -12.66
N PRO A 9 -13.73 8.28 -13.78
CA PRO A 9 -14.03 7.70 -15.08
C PRO A 9 -13.72 6.19 -15.21
N LYS A 10 -12.86 5.66 -14.35
CA LYS A 10 -12.45 4.24 -14.33
C LYS A 10 -13.13 3.44 -13.24
N TYR A 11 -13.89 4.06 -12.33
CA TYR A 11 -14.66 3.30 -11.32
C TYR A 11 -15.57 2.22 -11.93
N PRO A 12 -16.28 2.45 -13.06
CA PRO A 12 -17.04 1.39 -13.73
C PRO A 12 -16.22 0.19 -14.21
N GLN A 13 -14.89 0.30 -14.28
CA GLN A 13 -13.95 -0.75 -14.69
C GLN A 13 -13.34 -1.48 -13.48
N GLN A 14 -13.51 -0.96 -12.26
CA GLN A 14 -13.00 -1.55 -11.02
C GLN A 14 -13.94 -2.64 -10.49
N TRP A 15 -14.05 -3.72 -11.27
CA TRP A 15 -14.87 -4.90 -10.95
C TRP A 15 -14.59 -5.45 -9.55
N HIS A 16 -13.36 -5.34 -9.05
CA HIS A 16 -12.97 -5.81 -7.72
C HIS A 16 -13.69 -5.06 -6.58
N LEU A 17 -14.14 -3.82 -6.80
CA LEU A 17 -14.90 -3.02 -5.82
C LEU A 17 -16.41 -3.21 -5.95
N ASN A 18 -16.89 -3.31 -7.19
CA ASN A 18 -18.31 -3.41 -7.50
C ASN A 18 -18.50 -4.12 -8.85
N ASN A 19 -18.81 -5.41 -8.82
CA ASN A 19 -18.90 -6.23 -10.03
C ASN A 19 -20.33 -6.29 -10.57
N TRP A 20 -20.62 -5.52 -11.61
CA TRP A 20 -21.95 -5.53 -12.24
C TRP A 20 -22.17 -6.70 -13.20
N LEU A 21 -21.09 -7.34 -13.67
CA LEU A 21 -21.13 -8.45 -14.63
C LEU A 21 -21.33 -9.80 -13.94
N THR A 22 -20.60 -10.04 -12.85
CA THR A 22 -20.67 -11.27 -12.07
C THR A 22 -20.92 -10.91 -10.62
N LYS A 23 -22.20 -10.99 -10.22
CA LYS A 23 -22.63 -10.67 -8.85
C LYS A 23 -21.84 -11.49 -7.83
N ASP A 24 -21.57 -10.87 -6.69
CA ASP A 24 -20.88 -11.44 -5.54
C ASP A 24 -19.42 -11.86 -5.79
N MET A 25 -18.84 -11.51 -6.95
CA MET A 25 -17.42 -11.67 -7.29
C MET A 25 -16.69 -10.32 -7.18
N ASP A 26 -16.74 -9.72 -5.99
CA ASP A 26 -16.05 -8.50 -5.58
C ASP A 26 -15.79 -8.53 -4.06
N ILE A 27 -15.13 -7.50 -3.52
CA ILE A 27 -14.81 -7.42 -2.09
C ILE A 27 -15.98 -6.94 -1.21
N ASN A 28 -17.17 -6.72 -1.78
CA ASN A 28 -18.37 -6.22 -1.10
C ASN A 28 -18.16 -4.91 -0.30
N VAL A 29 -17.29 -4.02 -0.78
CA VAL A 29 -16.97 -2.76 -0.07
C VAL A 29 -18.10 -1.73 -0.12
N THR A 30 -19.00 -1.81 -1.10
CA THR A 30 -20.08 -0.82 -1.25
C THR A 30 -21.04 -0.78 -0.06
N GLY A 31 -21.24 -1.91 0.64
CA GLY A 31 -22.00 -1.97 1.89
C GLY A 31 -21.31 -1.31 3.08
N VAL A 32 -19.97 -1.32 3.10
CA VAL A 32 -19.12 -0.67 4.11
C VAL A 32 -19.14 0.85 3.91
N TRP A 33 -18.99 1.30 2.66
CA TRP A 33 -19.08 2.71 2.31
C TRP A 33 -20.44 3.34 2.62
N LYS A 34 -21.55 2.60 2.43
CA LYS A 34 -22.90 3.05 2.82
C LYS A 34 -23.06 3.29 4.32
N GLN A 35 -22.20 2.68 5.13
CA GLN A 35 -22.12 2.91 6.58
C GLN A 35 -21.14 4.03 6.95
N ASN A 36 -20.64 4.77 5.96
CA ASN A 36 -19.70 5.89 6.12
C ASN A 36 -18.32 5.47 6.68
N TYR A 37 -17.88 4.24 6.39
CA TYR A 37 -16.51 3.79 6.64
C TYR A 37 -15.71 3.85 5.34
N THR A 38 -14.75 4.77 5.28
CA THR A 38 -14.00 5.16 4.07
C THR A 38 -12.48 5.14 4.27
N GLY A 39 -12.03 4.68 5.45
CA GLY A 39 -10.62 4.70 5.86
C GLY A 39 -10.16 5.97 6.57
N ARG A 40 -11.04 6.96 6.75
CA ARG A 40 -10.70 8.23 7.42
C ARG A 40 -10.05 8.00 8.78
N GLY A 41 -8.86 8.60 8.96
CA GLY A 41 -8.09 8.54 10.21
C GLY A 41 -7.09 7.39 10.28
N VAL A 42 -7.03 6.52 9.27
CA VAL A 42 -6.02 5.44 9.15
C VAL A 42 -4.93 5.87 8.17
N THR A 43 -3.67 5.53 8.47
CA THR A 43 -2.56 5.67 7.51
C THR A 43 -2.02 4.29 7.10
N VAL A 44 -1.93 4.06 5.80
CA VAL A 44 -1.34 2.84 5.22
C VAL A 44 -0.01 3.19 4.56
N ALA A 45 1.07 2.53 4.96
CA ALA A 45 2.36 2.61 4.28
C ALA A 45 2.45 1.55 3.17
N VAL A 46 2.81 1.99 1.97
CA VAL A 46 3.21 1.12 0.86
C VAL A 46 4.72 0.99 0.89
N VAL A 47 5.21 -0.21 1.21
CA VAL A 47 6.63 -0.54 1.31
C VAL A 47 7.08 -1.16 -0.01
N ASP A 48 7.69 -0.35 -0.89
CA ASP A 48 7.84 -0.74 -2.30
C ASP A 48 8.96 0.03 -3.05
N ASP A 49 8.84 0.18 -4.37
CA ASP A 49 9.76 0.85 -5.30
C ASP A 49 9.60 2.39 -5.36
N GLY A 50 8.63 2.93 -4.63
CA GLY A 50 8.34 4.36 -4.53
C GLY A 50 6.85 4.69 -4.68
N LEU A 51 6.52 5.94 -4.39
CA LEU A 51 5.16 6.46 -4.45
C LEU A 51 5.17 7.84 -5.11
N GLU A 52 4.56 7.95 -6.30
CA GLU A 52 4.37 9.20 -7.01
C GLU A 52 3.34 10.06 -6.26
N TRP A 53 3.78 10.71 -5.18
CA TRP A 53 2.88 11.46 -4.29
C TRP A 53 2.27 12.69 -4.96
N THR A 54 2.84 13.13 -6.09
CA THR A 54 2.29 14.20 -6.92
C THR A 54 1.15 13.74 -7.83
N ASN A 55 0.89 12.44 -7.95
CA ASN A 55 -0.18 11.90 -8.78
C ASN A 55 -1.53 12.53 -8.38
N PRO A 56 -2.33 13.07 -9.33
CA PRO A 56 -3.59 13.74 -8.99
C PRO A 56 -4.57 12.87 -8.20
N ASP A 57 -4.50 11.55 -8.35
CA ASP A 57 -5.36 10.59 -7.66
C ASP A 57 -4.81 10.17 -6.28
N ILE A 58 -3.60 10.60 -5.91
CA ILE A 58 -2.96 10.26 -4.62
C ILE A 58 -2.72 11.50 -3.76
N LYS A 59 -2.41 12.64 -4.38
CA LYS A 59 -1.87 13.84 -3.73
C LYS A 59 -2.65 14.32 -2.52
N ALA A 60 -3.98 14.23 -2.54
CA ALA A 60 -4.81 14.66 -1.41
C ALA A 60 -4.74 13.70 -0.20
N ASN A 61 -4.46 12.42 -0.47
CA ASN A 61 -4.35 11.35 0.52
C ASN A 61 -2.90 11.02 0.91
N TYR A 62 -1.91 11.60 0.23
CA TYR A 62 -0.52 11.43 0.61
C TYR A 62 -0.22 11.94 2.04
N ASN A 63 0.52 11.15 2.82
CA ASN A 63 1.01 11.51 4.14
C ASN A 63 2.53 11.50 4.18
N TYR A 64 3.12 12.66 3.93
CA TYR A 64 4.57 12.88 3.97
C TYR A 64 5.23 12.58 5.32
N LYS A 65 4.49 12.62 6.44
CA LYS A 65 5.07 12.37 7.77
C LYS A 65 5.35 10.88 8.01
N GLY A 66 4.56 10.02 7.38
CA GLY A 66 4.73 8.56 7.42
C GLY A 66 5.63 8.01 6.30
N SER A 67 6.08 8.86 5.38
CA SER A 67 6.89 8.46 4.22
C SER A 67 8.39 8.60 4.47
N TRP A 68 9.18 7.83 3.72
CA TRP A 68 10.63 7.89 3.72
C TRP A 68 11.22 7.17 2.50
N ASP A 69 12.37 7.63 2.04
CA ASP A 69 13.19 6.95 1.06
C ASP A 69 14.40 6.29 1.72
N MET A 70 14.46 4.97 1.69
CA MET A 70 15.56 4.19 2.26
C MET A 70 16.67 3.93 1.26
N ASN A 71 16.39 4.05 -0.03
CA ASN A 71 17.39 3.86 -1.08
C ASN A 71 18.31 5.08 -1.17
N ASP A 72 17.76 6.29 -1.06
CA ASP A 72 18.50 7.56 -1.13
C ASP A 72 18.64 8.28 0.23
N ASN A 73 18.00 7.74 1.28
CA ASN A 73 18.06 8.22 2.66
C ASN A 73 17.57 9.68 2.84
N ASP A 74 16.38 9.96 2.32
CA ASP A 74 15.75 11.27 2.36
C ASP A 74 14.21 11.16 2.50
N PRO A 75 13.46 12.26 2.69
CA PRO A 75 12.02 12.18 2.95
C PRO A 75 11.14 12.08 1.69
N ASP A 76 11.69 12.09 0.48
CA ASP A 76 10.94 12.04 -0.79
C ASP A 76 10.89 10.62 -1.36
N PRO A 77 9.76 9.88 -1.19
CA PRO A 77 9.66 8.50 -1.66
C PRO A 77 9.37 8.39 -3.16
N SER A 78 9.61 9.45 -3.94
CA SER A 78 9.30 9.47 -5.37
C SER A 78 10.01 8.35 -6.11
N PRO A 79 9.34 7.66 -7.05
CA PRO A 79 10.01 6.67 -7.88
C PRO A 79 11.15 7.30 -8.66
N SER A 80 12.27 6.59 -8.78
CA SER A 80 13.42 7.06 -9.56
C SER A 80 13.05 7.31 -11.02
N ALA A 81 13.22 8.54 -11.48
CA ALA A 81 12.97 8.93 -12.87
C ALA A 81 13.84 8.16 -13.88
N ASN A 82 14.96 7.58 -13.43
CA ASN A 82 15.87 6.80 -14.26
C ASN A 82 15.44 5.33 -14.41
N LYS A 83 14.43 4.87 -13.68
CA LYS A 83 13.93 3.49 -13.72
C LYS A 83 12.42 3.44 -13.95
N PRO A 84 11.98 3.45 -15.22
CA PRO A 84 10.56 3.41 -15.58
C PRO A 84 9.80 2.17 -15.07
N SER A 85 10.52 1.12 -14.63
CA SER A 85 9.96 -0.05 -13.95
C SER A 85 9.36 0.27 -12.59
N ASN A 86 9.75 1.40 -11.96
CA ASN A 86 9.35 1.77 -10.61
C ASN A 86 7.94 2.38 -10.62
N HIS A 87 6.96 1.53 -10.86
CA HIS A 87 5.55 1.91 -10.94
C HIS A 87 4.69 1.11 -9.97
N HIS A 88 5.25 0.13 -9.28
CA HIS A 88 4.51 -0.86 -8.51
C HIS A 88 3.90 -0.25 -7.26
N GLY A 89 4.69 0.46 -6.44
CA GLY A 89 4.20 1.11 -5.22
C GLY A 89 3.11 2.16 -5.49
N THR A 90 3.23 2.92 -6.58
CA THR A 90 2.20 3.90 -6.98
C THR A 90 0.89 3.23 -7.38
N ARG A 91 0.93 2.05 -8.04
CA ARG A 91 -0.28 1.28 -8.36
C ARG A 91 -0.95 0.74 -7.10
N CYS A 92 -0.17 0.11 -6.20
CA CYS A 92 -0.70 -0.40 -4.94
C CYS A 92 -1.29 0.71 -4.06
N ALA A 93 -0.67 1.89 -4.03
CA ALA A 93 -1.20 3.06 -3.33
C ALA A 93 -2.58 3.50 -3.86
N GLY A 94 -2.79 3.43 -5.18
CA GLY A 94 -4.07 3.72 -5.81
C GLY A 94 -5.16 2.74 -5.41
N GLU A 95 -4.86 1.44 -5.35
CA GLU A 95 -5.80 0.42 -4.87
C GLU A 95 -6.26 0.70 -3.43
N ILE A 96 -5.36 1.18 -2.59
CA ILE A 96 -5.64 1.49 -1.18
C ILE A 96 -6.44 2.80 -1.06
N ALA A 97 -5.93 3.91 -1.60
CA ALA A 97 -6.38 5.26 -1.25
C ALA A 97 -6.43 6.24 -2.43
N ALA A 98 -6.65 5.78 -3.67
CA ALA A 98 -7.03 6.68 -4.76
C ALA A 98 -8.23 7.55 -4.36
N VAL A 99 -8.15 8.83 -4.67
CA VAL A 99 -9.07 9.87 -4.18
C VAL A 99 -10.39 9.77 -4.93
N ALA A 100 -11.48 9.55 -4.21
CA ALA A 100 -12.80 9.51 -4.81
C ALA A 100 -13.32 10.89 -5.24
N ASN A 101 -14.18 10.88 -6.26
CA ASN A 101 -14.92 12.03 -6.78
C ASN A 101 -14.05 13.18 -7.29
N ASN A 102 -12.88 12.88 -7.87
CA ASN A 102 -11.95 13.89 -8.38
C ASN A 102 -11.88 13.95 -9.92
N HIS A 103 -12.68 13.16 -10.63
CA HIS A 103 -12.67 12.99 -12.09
C HIS A 103 -11.38 12.39 -12.68
N VAL A 104 -10.53 11.77 -11.86
CA VAL A 104 -9.27 11.15 -12.24
C VAL A 104 -9.37 9.65 -11.98
N CYS A 105 -8.90 8.85 -12.93
CA CYS A 105 -8.78 7.39 -12.79
C CYS A 105 -9.98 6.74 -12.05
N GLY A 106 -9.76 6.09 -10.91
CA GLY A 106 -10.72 5.27 -10.18
C GLY A 106 -10.85 5.70 -8.72
N VAL A 107 -11.12 4.73 -7.84
CA VAL A 107 -11.34 4.96 -6.41
C VAL A 107 -10.59 3.90 -5.61
N GLY A 108 -9.94 4.31 -4.52
CA GLY A 108 -9.31 3.38 -3.58
C GLY A 108 -10.33 2.72 -2.67
N VAL A 109 -10.04 1.51 -2.17
CA VAL A 109 -10.90 0.82 -1.18
C VAL A 109 -11.18 1.73 0.03
N ALA A 110 -10.15 2.45 0.48
CA ALA A 110 -10.15 3.36 1.60
C ALA A 110 -9.82 4.79 1.12
N TYR A 111 -10.67 5.33 0.24
CA TYR A 111 -10.45 6.61 -0.45
C TYR A 111 -10.37 7.88 0.44
N GLU A 112 -10.62 7.78 1.75
CA GLU A 112 -10.33 8.86 2.72
C GLU A 112 -9.22 8.51 3.73
N ALA A 113 -8.59 7.33 3.60
CA ALA A 113 -7.37 7.02 4.33
C ALA A 113 -6.20 7.87 3.84
N LYS A 114 -5.15 7.90 4.66
CA LYS A 114 -3.86 8.43 4.24
C LYS A 114 -2.96 7.31 3.71
N VAL A 115 -2.13 7.63 2.73
CA VAL A 115 -1.12 6.71 2.18
C VAL A 115 0.27 7.31 2.28
N SER A 116 1.21 6.52 2.79
CA SER A 116 2.63 6.86 2.89
C SER A 116 3.44 5.96 1.97
N GLY A 117 4.55 6.47 1.44
CA GLY A 117 5.47 5.71 0.60
C GLY A 117 6.76 5.42 1.36
N LEU A 118 7.15 4.14 1.43
CA LEU A 118 8.44 3.70 1.96
C LEU A 118 9.23 3.06 0.81
N ARG A 119 10.10 3.84 0.17
CA ARG A 119 10.89 3.39 -1.00
C ARG A 119 12.10 2.58 -0.51
N VAL A 120 12.07 1.26 -0.76
CA VAL A 120 13.10 0.31 -0.32
C VAL A 120 13.54 -0.65 -1.44
N LEU A 121 12.68 -0.92 -2.42
CA LEU A 121 12.93 -1.90 -3.49
C LEU A 121 13.73 -1.36 -4.68
N ASP A 122 14.16 -0.09 -4.63
CA ASP A 122 14.89 0.52 -5.74
C ASP A 122 16.42 0.34 -5.70
N GLY A 123 16.87 -0.75 -5.06
CA GLY A 123 18.28 -1.03 -4.83
C GLY A 123 18.48 -2.37 -4.15
N VAL A 124 19.69 -2.59 -3.62
CA VAL A 124 19.99 -3.79 -2.85
C VAL A 124 19.25 -3.71 -1.51
N MET A 125 18.34 -4.65 -1.26
CA MET A 125 17.68 -4.78 0.03
C MET A 125 18.55 -5.60 0.98
N THR A 126 18.83 -5.06 2.16
CA THR A 126 19.58 -5.72 3.23
C THR A 126 18.65 -6.04 4.39
N ASP A 127 19.01 -7.02 5.25
CA ASP A 127 18.24 -7.34 6.47
C ASP A 127 17.99 -6.11 7.35
N SER A 128 18.96 -5.20 7.45
CA SER A 128 18.80 -3.95 8.20
C SER A 128 17.80 -3.00 7.55
N MET A 129 17.82 -2.85 6.22
CA MET A 129 16.87 -2.01 5.51
C MET A 129 15.44 -2.58 5.58
N GLU A 130 15.32 -3.90 5.49
CA GLU A 130 14.04 -4.59 5.69
C GLU A 130 13.50 -4.36 7.11
N ALA A 131 14.36 -4.48 8.12
CA ALA A 131 14.02 -4.21 9.51
C ALA A 131 13.59 -2.76 9.75
N ASP A 132 14.29 -1.80 9.15
CA ASP A 132 13.92 -0.39 9.20
C ASP A 132 12.54 -0.19 8.56
N ALA A 133 12.26 -0.83 7.41
CA ALA A 133 11.00 -0.68 6.68
C ALA A 133 9.80 -1.09 7.53
N PHE A 134 9.90 -2.19 8.28
CA PHE A 134 8.82 -2.68 9.14
C PHE A 134 8.49 -1.79 10.34
N ASN A 135 9.43 -0.96 10.80
CA ASN A 135 9.21 -0.06 11.95
C ASN A 135 9.17 1.42 11.55
N MET A 136 9.43 1.75 10.29
CA MET A 136 9.55 3.13 9.83
C MET A 136 8.25 3.90 10.08
N LYS A 137 8.36 4.96 10.89
CA LYS A 137 7.24 5.84 11.28
C LYS A 137 6.04 5.07 11.87
N MET A 138 6.30 4.03 12.66
CA MET A 138 5.28 3.19 13.33
C MET A 138 4.35 3.92 14.32
N ASP A 139 4.66 5.16 14.65
CA ASP A 139 3.81 6.08 15.40
C ASP A 139 2.76 6.78 14.52
N ILE A 140 2.92 6.72 13.19
CA ILE A 140 2.07 7.36 12.18
C ILE A 140 1.38 6.31 11.31
N ASN A 141 2.12 5.29 10.88
CA ASN A 141 1.64 4.25 9.98
C ASN A 141 0.95 3.14 10.77
N ASP A 142 -0.31 2.86 10.43
CA ASP A 142 -1.10 1.80 11.06
C ASP A 142 -0.85 0.43 10.39
N ILE A 143 -0.81 0.46 9.06
CA ILE A 143 -0.78 -0.73 8.21
C ILE A 143 0.42 -0.62 7.27
N TYR A 144 1.13 -1.71 7.07
CA TYR A 144 2.25 -1.84 6.13
C TYR A 144 1.86 -2.87 5.08
N SER A 145 1.72 -2.42 3.84
CA SER A 145 1.42 -3.24 2.67
C SER A 145 2.73 -3.58 1.95
N CYS A 146 3.07 -4.86 1.90
CA CYS A 146 4.32 -5.38 1.36
C CYS A 146 4.03 -6.40 0.26
N SER A 147 4.26 -6.02 -0.99
CA SER A 147 4.05 -6.89 -2.16
C SER A 147 5.38 -7.36 -2.74
N TRP A 148 6.26 -7.87 -1.87
CA TRP A 148 7.61 -8.34 -2.17
C TRP A 148 8.01 -9.49 -1.24
N GLY A 149 9.08 -10.21 -1.59
CA GLY A 149 9.58 -11.35 -0.85
C GLY A 149 10.76 -12.01 -1.58
N PRO A 150 11.14 -13.24 -1.19
CA PRO A 150 12.11 -14.04 -1.93
C PRO A 150 11.70 -14.27 -3.39
N GLU A 151 12.64 -14.74 -4.22
CA GLU A 151 12.34 -15.07 -5.62
C GLU A 151 11.25 -16.16 -5.74
N ASP A 152 10.25 -15.88 -6.57
CA ASP A 152 9.11 -16.76 -6.84
C ASP A 152 9.45 -17.88 -7.85
N ASP A 153 10.63 -18.50 -7.75
CA ASP A 153 11.16 -19.44 -8.75
C ASP A 153 10.88 -20.93 -8.44
N GLY A 154 10.16 -21.20 -7.34
CA GLY A 154 9.85 -22.54 -6.85
C GLY A 154 11.04 -23.31 -6.30
N LYS A 155 12.20 -22.67 -6.12
CA LYS A 155 13.45 -23.30 -5.64
C LYS A 155 14.07 -22.55 -4.46
N THR A 156 13.76 -21.27 -4.33
CA THR A 156 14.25 -20.40 -3.26
C THR A 156 13.49 -20.68 -1.96
N VAL A 157 14.25 -20.85 -0.88
CA VAL A 157 13.72 -20.93 0.49
C VAL A 157 14.44 -19.88 1.31
N ASP A 158 13.77 -18.77 1.55
CA ASP A 158 14.30 -17.65 2.33
C ASP A 158 13.14 -16.96 3.08
N GLY A 159 13.48 -16.02 3.96
CA GLY A 159 12.51 -15.25 4.74
C GLY A 159 13.20 -14.12 5.49
N PRO A 160 12.48 -13.43 6.39
CA PRO A 160 13.09 -12.34 7.15
C PRO A 160 14.25 -12.87 7.98
N HIS A 161 15.42 -12.22 7.85
CA HIS A 161 16.61 -12.53 8.63
C HIS A 161 16.48 -11.93 10.06
N LEU A 162 17.56 -11.95 10.84
CA LEU A 162 17.48 -11.69 12.28
C LEU A 162 16.93 -10.30 12.62
N MET A 163 17.34 -9.26 11.88
CA MET A 163 16.88 -7.90 12.14
C MET A 163 15.43 -7.72 11.72
N ALA A 164 15.09 -8.16 10.50
CA ALA A 164 13.74 -8.10 9.95
C ALA A 164 12.73 -8.86 10.83
N ALA A 165 13.07 -10.07 11.28
CA ALA A 165 12.21 -10.86 12.16
C ALA A 165 11.98 -10.19 13.53
N LYS A 166 13.02 -9.56 14.10
CA LYS A 166 12.90 -8.77 15.33
C LYS A 166 12.06 -7.51 15.11
N ALA A 167 12.21 -6.87 13.96
CA ALA A 167 11.45 -5.68 13.62
C ALA A 167 9.96 -5.98 13.44
N LEU A 168 9.59 -7.07 12.77
CA LEU A 168 8.21 -7.54 12.69
C LEU A 168 7.62 -7.76 14.08
N LYS A 169 8.34 -8.46 14.96
CA LYS A 169 7.91 -8.65 16.36
C LYS A 169 7.73 -7.32 17.08
N HIS A 170 8.69 -6.41 16.96
CA HIS A 170 8.63 -5.10 17.59
C HIS A 170 7.44 -4.27 17.09
N GLY A 171 7.16 -4.28 15.77
CA GLY A 171 6.01 -3.62 15.18
C GLY A 171 4.68 -4.15 15.75
N VAL A 172 4.55 -5.48 15.89
CA VAL A 172 3.36 -6.09 16.50
C VAL A 172 3.24 -5.81 18.00
N ASP A 173 4.35 -5.77 18.74
CA ASP A 173 4.32 -5.53 20.19
C ASP A 173 4.06 -4.05 20.54
N PHE A 174 4.56 -3.10 19.75
CA PHE A 174 4.64 -1.68 20.14
C PHE A 174 4.02 -0.70 19.14
N GLY A 175 3.78 -1.11 17.90
CA GLY A 175 3.15 -0.28 16.88
C GLY A 175 1.76 0.18 17.29
N ARG A 176 1.30 1.30 16.72
CA ARG A 176 -0.04 1.84 16.98
C ARG A 176 -0.34 1.99 18.48
N HIS A 177 0.59 2.60 19.23
CA HIS A 177 0.49 2.78 20.67
C HIS A 177 0.25 1.48 21.46
N GLY A 178 0.84 0.37 21.01
CA GLY A 178 0.74 -0.95 21.65
C GLY A 178 -0.44 -1.82 21.17
N TYR A 179 -1.22 -1.37 20.18
CA TYR A 179 -2.20 -2.24 19.50
C TYR A 179 -1.58 -3.16 18.44
N GLY A 180 -0.34 -2.88 18.06
CA GLY A 180 0.43 -3.62 17.06
C GLY A 180 0.19 -3.12 15.64
N SER A 181 1.29 -2.88 14.92
CA SER A 181 1.30 -2.63 13.48
C SER A 181 0.69 -3.82 12.74
N ILE A 182 -0.03 -3.54 11.65
CA ILE A 182 -0.64 -4.57 10.80
C ILE A 182 0.24 -4.73 9.55
N PHE A 183 0.79 -5.93 9.35
CA PHE A 183 1.56 -6.26 8.15
C PHE A 183 0.71 -7.11 7.20
N VAL A 184 0.54 -6.65 5.96
CA VAL A 184 -0.18 -7.36 4.90
C VAL A 184 0.83 -7.72 3.81
N LEU A 185 0.97 -9.03 3.54
CA LEU A 185 1.93 -9.54 2.56
C LEU A 185 1.20 -10.23 1.41
N ALA A 186 1.68 -10.05 0.19
CA ALA A 186 1.30 -10.88 -0.94
C ALA A 186 1.90 -12.29 -0.77
N SER A 187 1.17 -13.33 -1.20
CA SER A 187 1.60 -14.73 -1.04
C SER A 187 2.71 -15.19 -2.00
N GLY A 188 3.07 -14.36 -2.98
CA GLY A 188 3.97 -14.73 -4.08
C GLY A 188 3.23 -15.10 -5.37
N ASN A 189 3.95 -15.01 -6.48
CA ASN A 189 3.46 -15.21 -7.85
C ASN A 189 4.03 -16.47 -8.53
N GLY A 190 4.71 -17.35 -7.79
CA GLY A 190 5.39 -18.55 -8.33
C GLY A 190 4.49 -19.74 -8.66
N GLY A 191 3.16 -19.60 -8.53
CA GLY A 191 2.20 -20.61 -8.97
C GLY A 191 1.96 -20.49 -10.47
N GLU A 192 2.71 -21.20 -11.30
CA GLU A 192 2.34 -21.33 -12.72
C GLU A 192 0.95 -22.00 -12.85
N ASN A 193 0.16 -21.50 -13.81
CA ASN A 193 -1.13 -22.04 -14.23
C ASN A 193 -1.01 -23.40 -14.93
#